data_AF-A0A1V5U108-F1
#
_entry.id   AF-A0A1V5U108-F1
#
_cell.length_a   1.000
_cell.length_b   1.000
_cell.length_c   1.000
_cell.angle_alpha   90.00
_cell.angle_beta   90.00
_cell.angle_gamma   90.00
#
_symmetry.space_group_name_H-M   'P 1'
#
loop_
_entity.id
_entity.type
_entity.pdbx_description
1 polymer ?
#
loop_
_entity_poly.entity_id
_entity_poly.type
_entity_poly.pdbx_seq_one_letter_code
_entity_poly.pdbx_strand_id
1 'polypeptide(L)'
;MADERTVKKRFRLSLDISRPVSNREFTLVEGDTGNELIISLVDDGEPVDLTGCRVLALFSKSDGTTVSQDSGTESNGVRLGGEARNEVSIELFASSFTPGMVECELQVYSGAALSTLVTSAKFNFRCRRGILNEDTIAAVPEYPLLSSLLSQVTGIVSELAAANEAVRAVLGATNLLELFEIASVSGIFKGNGAGGVSAAVANGDYYEPPIRAANLSIPSSAWQADATYAGFPLRAAVPVGGALASMMPDVAFAPADAASGNLAPVAAAYDGGVYVYAASAPPAAVDLASLTLWKAVV
;
A
#
# COMPACT_ATOMS: atom_id res chain seq x y z
N MET A 1 -15.05 -17.04 -34.84
CA MET A 1 -13.93 -16.09 -34.66
C MET A 1 -13.11 -16.16 -35.91
N ALA A 2 -13.06 -15.09 -36.70
CA ALA A 2 -12.18 -15.04 -37.85
C ALA A 2 -10.73 -15.00 -37.31
N ASP A 3 -9.89 -15.89 -37.82
CA ASP A 3 -8.45 -15.88 -37.59
C ASP A 3 -7.90 -14.53 -38.08
N GLU A 4 -7.44 -13.69 -37.15
CA GLU A 4 -6.87 -12.38 -37.45
C GLU A 4 -5.55 -12.61 -38.19
N ARG A 5 -5.62 -12.60 -39.52
CA ARG A 5 -4.47 -12.82 -40.38
C ARG A 5 -3.57 -11.59 -40.36
N THR A 6 -2.68 -11.52 -39.39
CA THR A 6 -1.65 -10.46 -39.31
C THR A 6 -0.60 -10.68 -40.39
N VAL A 7 -0.53 -9.78 -41.37
CA VAL A 7 0.51 -9.79 -42.41
C VAL A 7 1.79 -9.16 -41.84
N LYS A 8 2.88 -9.94 -41.78
CA LYS A 8 4.21 -9.45 -41.37
C LYS A 8 5.13 -9.30 -42.57
N LYS A 9 5.94 -8.24 -42.57
CA LYS A 9 7.02 -8.03 -43.55
C LYS A 9 8.31 -8.62 -42.97
N ARG A 10 8.82 -9.67 -43.61
CA ARG A 10 9.98 -10.44 -43.11
C ARG A 10 11.24 -10.14 -43.89
N PHE A 11 12.31 -9.81 -43.19
CA PHE A 11 13.65 -9.61 -43.75
C PHE A 11 14.56 -10.72 -43.25
N ARG A 12 15.16 -11.47 -44.18
CA ARG A 12 16.07 -12.58 -43.85
C ARG A 12 17.51 -12.14 -43.98
N LEU A 13 18.29 -12.44 -42.95
CA LEU A 13 19.70 -12.10 -42.83
C LEU A 13 20.47 -13.37 -42.45
N SER A 14 21.70 -13.49 -42.94
CA SER A 14 22.64 -14.53 -42.50
C SER A 14 23.88 -13.81 -42.00
N LEU A 15 24.25 -14.04 -40.74
CA LEU A 15 25.41 -13.44 -40.10
C LEU A 15 26.42 -14.55 -39.79
N ASP A 16 27.64 -14.37 -40.27
CA ASP A 16 28.76 -15.24 -39.94
C ASP A 16 29.56 -14.60 -38.79
N ILE A 17 29.79 -15.36 -37.72
CA ILE A 17 30.46 -14.86 -36.51
C ILE A 17 31.98 -14.86 -36.63
N SER A 18 32.53 -15.62 -37.57
CA SER A 18 33.98 -15.71 -37.81
C SER A 18 34.44 -14.82 -38.95
N ARG A 19 33.53 -14.46 -39.87
CA ARG A 19 33.85 -13.64 -41.04
C ARG A 19 32.88 -12.47 -41.18
N PRO A 20 33.37 -11.23 -41.34
CA PRO A 20 32.48 -10.10 -41.62
C PRO A 20 31.84 -10.30 -42.99
N VAL A 21 30.54 -10.56 -43.02
CA VAL A 21 29.74 -10.64 -44.24
C VAL A 21 28.86 -9.40 -44.31
N SER A 22 28.91 -8.69 -45.44
CA SER A 22 27.99 -7.57 -45.67
C SER A 22 26.57 -8.11 -45.83
N ASN A 23 25.63 -7.63 -45.03
CA ASN A 23 24.22 -7.94 -45.26
C ASN A 23 23.69 -7.19 -46.50
N ARG A 24 22.68 -7.77 -47.16
CA ARG A 24 21.93 -7.05 -48.19
C ARG A 24 21.26 -5.83 -47.55
N GLU A 25 21.44 -4.66 -48.16
CA GLU A 25 20.74 -3.45 -47.72
C GLU A 25 19.23 -3.62 -47.91
N PHE A 26 18.47 -3.26 -46.88
CA PHE A 26 17.02 -3.16 -46.93
C PHE A 26 16.55 -1.90 -46.21
N THR A 27 15.30 -1.51 -46.50
CA THR A 27 14.73 -0.27 -46.01
C THR A 27 13.38 -0.52 -45.33
N LEU A 28 13.26 0.03 -44.13
CA LEU A 28 12.02 0.13 -43.36
C LEU A 28 11.39 1.51 -43.54
N VAL A 29 10.13 1.63 -43.14
CA VAL A 29 9.40 2.90 -43.11
C VAL A 29 9.06 3.20 -41.67
N GLU A 30 9.32 4.42 -41.23
CA GLU A 30 8.84 4.92 -39.96
C GLU A 30 7.31 4.79 -39.87
N GLY A 31 6.84 4.25 -38.75
CA GLY A 31 5.42 3.93 -38.52
C GLY A 31 5.01 2.49 -38.85
N ASP A 32 5.82 1.71 -39.57
CA ASP A 32 5.52 0.30 -39.83
C ASP A 32 5.71 -0.54 -38.55
N THR A 33 4.65 -1.19 -38.06
CA THR A 33 4.66 -2.00 -36.82
C THR A 33 4.74 -3.52 -37.05
N GLY A 34 4.64 -3.98 -38.31
CA GLY A 34 4.60 -5.39 -38.68
C GLY A 34 5.92 -5.96 -39.22
N ASN A 35 7.05 -5.33 -38.90
CA ASN A 35 8.36 -5.75 -39.42
C ASN A 35 9.00 -6.82 -38.54
N GLU A 36 9.57 -7.84 -39.19
CA GLU A 36 10.23 -8.96 -38.52
C GLU A 36 11.58 -9.24 -39.19
N LEU A 37 12.65 -9.30 -38.40
CA LEU A 37 13.96 -9.75 -38.86
C LEU A 37 14.12 -11.22 -38.50
N ILE A 38 14.57 -12.01 -39.47
CA ILE A 38 14.87 -13.43 -39.31
C ILE A 38 16.35 -13.60 -39.60
N ILE A 39 17.15 -13.84 -38.57
CA ILE A 39 18.60 -13.85 -38.65
C ILE A 39 19.11 -15.27 -38.41
N SER A 40 19.78 -15.86 -39.38
CA SER A 40 20.51 -17.11 -39.20
C SER A 40 21.94 -16.83 -38.77
N LEU A 41 22.40 -17.43 -37.68
CA LEU A 41 23.79 -17.36 -37.22
C LEU A 41 24.57 -18.58 -37.71
N VAL A 42 25.74 -18.32 -38.28
CA VAL A 42 26.68 -19.34 -38.76
C VAL A 42 28.10 -19.02 -38.33
N ASP A 43 28.96 -20.02 -38.29
CA ASP A 43 30.41 -19.94 -38.05
C ASP A 43 31.12 -20.63 -39.21
N ASP A 44 31.75 -19.86 -40.09
CA ASP A 44 32.36 -20.33 -41.33
C ASP A 44 31.41 -21.22 -42.17
N GLY A 45 30.15 -20.79 -42.26
CA GLY A 45 29.08 -21.48 -42.97
C GLY A 45 28.34 -22.58 -42.19
N GLU A 46 28.83 -22.99 -41.02
CA GLU A 46 28.17 -24.00 -40.19
C GLU A 46 27.17 -23.37 -39.20
N PRO A 47 25.96 -23.92 -38.99
CA PRO A 47 24.99 -23.37 -38.04
C PRO A 47 25.50 -23.33 -36.59
N VAL A 48 25.31 -22.19 -35.92
CA VAL A 48 25.63 -22.03 -34.49
C VAL A 48 24.41 -22.41 -33.65
N ASP A 49 24.53 -23.42 -32.79
CA ASP A 49 23.44 -23.82 -31.87
C ASP A 49 23.27 -22.79 -30.72
N LEU A 50 22.09 -22.18 -30.64
CA LEU A 50 21.75 -21.16 -29.64
C LEU A 50 20.99 -21.72 -28.43
N THR A 51 20.92 -23.05 -28.28
CA THR A 51 20.21 -23.68 -27.16
C THR A 51 20.77 -23.24 -25.82
N GLY A 52 19.90 -22.71 -24.96
CA GLY A 52 20.30 -22.25 -23.63
C GLY A 52 21.16 -20.97 -23.66
N CYS A 53 21.23 -20.27 -24.80
CA CYS A 53 21.85 -18.96 -24.90
C CYS A 53 20.82 -17.84 -24.67
N ARG A 54 21.33 -16.65 -24.37
CA ARG A 54 20.58 -15.39 -24.37
C ARG A 54 21.13 -14.50 -25.48
N VAL A 55 20.27 -14.06 -26.37
CA VAL A 55 20.59 -13.13 -27.45
C VAL A 55 20.00 -11.76 -27.17
N LEU A 56 20.84 -10.73 -27.32
CA LEU A 56 20.45 -9.32 -27.28
C LEU A 56 20.65 -8.71 -28.67
N ALA A 57 19.65 -8.00 -29.16
CA ALA A 57 19.74 -7.17 -30.35
C ALA A 57 19.80 -5.70 -29.91
N LEU A 58 20.91 -5.03 -30.20
CA LEU A 58 21.10 -3.61 -29.93
C LEU A 58 20.91 -2.82 -31.22
N PHE A 59 20.23 -1.69 -31.11
CA PHE A 59 19.93 -0.79 -32.22
C PHE A 59 20.44 0.60 -31.88
N SER A 60 21.51 1.02 -32.56
CA SER A 60 22.03 2.39 -32.52
C SER A 60 21.37 3.19 -33.64
N LYS A 61 20.62 4.22 -33.26
CA LYS A 61 19.80 5.01 -34.16
C LYS A 61 20.52 6.30 -34.56
N SER A 62 20.15 6.85 -35.73
CA SER A 62 20.70 8.11 -36.24
C SER A 62 20.36 9.34 -35.39
N ASP A 63 19.36 9.24 -34.51
CA ASP A 63 19.03 10.27 -33.50
C ASP A 63 20.00 10.29 -32.29
N GLY A 64 20.99 9.39 -32.27
CA GLY A 64 22.00 9.28 -31.21
C GLY A 64 21.56 8.42 -30.02
N THR A 65 20.34 7.91 -30.02
CA THR A 65 19.85 7.02 -28.95
C THR A 65 20.07 5.55 -29.32
N THR A 66 20.15 4.70 -28.30
CA THR A 66 20.29 3.25 -28.45
C THR A 66 19.17 2.57 -27.70
N VAL A 67 18.63 1.51 -28.28
CA VAL A 67 17.67 0.63 -27.60
C VAL A 67 18.08 -0.83 -27.77
N SER A 68 17.51 -1.71 -26.96
CA SER A 68 17.79 -3.14 -27.03
C SER A 68 16.51 -3.96 -26.94
N GLN A 69 16.54 -5.12 -27.60
CA GLN A 69 15.55 -6.17 -27.53
C GLN A 69 16.27 -7.45 -27.07
N ASP A 70 15.64 -8.22 -26.18
CA ASP A 70 16.34 -9.27 -25.42
C ASP A 70 15.50 -10.54 -25.32
N SER A 71 16.09 -11.67 -25.69
CA SER A 71 15.43 -12.99 -25.60
C SER A 71 15.24 -13.50 -24.17
N GLY A 72 16.00 -12.97 -23.20
CA GLY A 72 15.85 -13.33 -21.79
C GLY A 72 14.68 -12.65 -21.08
N THR A 73 14.05 -11.66 -21.73
CA THR A 73 12.93 -10.90 -21.18
C THR A 73 11.65 -11.24 -21.95
N GLU A 74 10.61 -11.68 -21.25
CA GLU A 74 9.33 -12.00 -21.88
C GLU A 74 8.76 -10.80 -22.65
N SER A 75 8.22 -11.06 -23.84
CA SER A 75 7.64 -10.04 -24.73
C SER A 75 8.60 -8.93 -25.17
N ASN A 76 9.92 -9.10 -25.06
CA ASN A 76 10.90 -8.13 -25.55
C ASN A 76 11.38 -8.42 -26.99
N GLY A 77 10.52 -9.06 -27.79
CA GLY A 77 10.60 -9.14 -29.25
C GLY A 77 11.64 -10.08 -29.86
N VAL A 78 12.59 -10.64 -29.11
CA VAL A 78 13.57 -11.61 -29.63
C VAL A 78 13.15 -13.04 -29.28
N ARG A 79 13.18 -13.93 -30.27
CA ARG A 79 12.87 -15.36 -30.12
C ARG A 79 13.94 -16.20 -30.82
N LEU A 80 14.36 -17.28 -30.17
CA LEU A 80 15.30 -18.24 -30.73
C LEU A 80 14.54 -19.43 -31.31
N GLY A 81 14.99 -19.95 -32.45
CA GLY A 81 14.31 -21.03 -33.14
C GLY A 81 15.10 -21.57 -34.34
N GLY A 82 14.35 -22.01 -35.36
CA GLY A 82 14.88 -22.70 -36.53
C GLY A 82 15.13 -24.19 -36.27
N GLU A 83 15.09 -25.00 -37.32
CA GLU A 83 15.29 -26.45 -37.21
C GLU A 83 16.69 -26.81 -36.68
N ALA A 84 17.70 -26.03 -37.08
CA ALA A 84 19.08 -26.15 -36.62
C ALA A 84 19.38 -25.34 -35.34
N ARG A 85 18.36 -24.71 -34.72
CA ARG A 85 18.47 -23.89 -33.50
C ARG A 85 19.44 -22.69 -33.62
N ASN A 86 19.60 -22.19 -34.85
CA ASN A 86 20.51 -21.09 -35.18
C ASN A 86 19.78 -19.83 -35.68
N GLU A 87 18.45 -19.79 -35.57
CA GLU A 87 17.65 -18.66 -36.04
C GLU A 87 17.24 -17.75 -34.87
N VAL A 88 17.42 -16.45 -35.08
CA VAL A 88 16.96 -15.38 -34.20
C VAL A 88 15.88 -14.59 -34.93
N SER A 89 14.64 -14.72 -34.47
CA SER A 89 13.50 -13.95 -34.92
C SER A 89 13.35 -12.70 -34.05
N ILE A 90 13.34 -11.52 -34.66
CA ILE A 90 13.16 -10.24 -33.97
C ILE A 90 11.91 -9.56 -34.52
N GLU A 91 10.89 -9.44 -33.69
CA GLU A 91 9.76 -8.54 -33.94
C GLU A 91 10.21 -7.12 -33.63
N LEU A 92 10.41 -6.32 -34.68
CA LEU A 92 10.98 -4.98 -34.53
C LEU A 92 9.96 -4.03 -33.93
N PHE A 93 10.30 -3.48 -32.76
CA PHE A 93 9.51 -2.42 -32.16
C PHE A 93 9.72 -1.10 -32.89
N ALA A 94 8.70 -0.25 -32.91
CA ALA A 94 8.78 1.08 -33.50
C ALA A 94 9.86 1.95 -32.83
N SER A 95 10.19 1.68 -31.56
CA SER A 95 11.27 2.34 -30.83
C SER A 95 12.68 1.91 -31.27
N SER A 96 12.80 0.79 -32.00
CA SER A 96 14.08 0.20 -32.44
C SER A 96 14.70 0.91 -33.65
N PHE A 97 14.00 1.87 -34.26
CA PHE A 97 14.52 2.59 -35.41
C PHE A 97 13.94 4.00 -35.51
N THR A 98 14.69 4.91 -36.10
CA THR A 98 14.23 6.24 -36.52
C THR A 98 14.72 6.52 -37.94
N PRO A 99 14.14 7.51 -38.65
CA PRO A 99 14.56 7.84 -40.01
C PRO A 99 16.08 8.08 -40.11
N GLY A 100 16.73 7.37 -41.02
CA GLY A 100 18.17 7.38 -41.20
C GLY A 100 18.78 5.97 -41.20
N MET A 101 20.08 5.90 -40.91
CA MET A 101 20.81 4.64 -40.79
C MET A 101 20.64 4.08 -39.38
N VAL A 102 20.31 2.79 -39.26
CA VAL A 102 20.29 2.08 -37.98
C VAL A 102 21.40 1.03 -38.00
N GLU A 103 22.38 1.20 -37.11
CA GLU A 103 23.45 0.24 -36.90
C GLU A 103 23.03 -0.74 -35.83
N CYS A 104 23.15 -2.04 -36.12
CA CYS A 104 22.68 -3.09 -35.26
C CYS A 104 23.84 -3.99 -34.83
N GLU A 105 23.78 -4.45 -33.60
CA GLU A 105 24.70 -5.47 -33.08
C GLU A 105 23.88 -6.57 -32.41
N LEU A 106 24.11 -7.81 -32.84
CA LEU A 106 23.54 -8.99 -32.22
C LEU A 106 24.60 -9.62 -31.31
N GLN A 107 24.29 -9.74 -30.03
CA GLN A 107 25.19 -10.29 -29.01
C GLN A 107 24.64 -11.60 -28.48
N VAL A 108 25.49 -12.63 -28.39
CA VAL A 108 25.12 -13.95 -27.88
C VAL A 108 25.84 -14.21 -26.56
N TYR A 109 25.06 -14.44 -25.51
CA TYR A 109 25.53 -14.75 -24.17
C TYR A 109 25.27 -16.22 -23.82
N SER A 110 26.22 -16.83 -23.11
CA SER A 110 26.14 -18.23 -22.67
C SER A 110 26.59 -18.42 -21.21
N GLY A 111 26.60 -19.68 -20.78
CA GLY A 111 26.93 -20.11 -19.42
C GLY A 111 25.70 -20.14 -18.52
N ALA A 112 25.84 -20.75 -17.34
CA ALA A 112 24.72 -20.95 -16.41
C ALA A 112 24.05 -19.64 -15.96
N ALA A 113 24.81 -18.53 -15.92
CA ALA A 113 24.32 -17.20 -15.56
C ALA A 113 24.01 -16.31 -16.77
N LEU A 114 24.22 -16.78 -18.01
CA LEU A 114 23.98 -16.02 -19.24
C LEU A 114 24.71 -14.66 -19.28
N SER A 115 25.92 -14.61 -18.73
CA SER A 115 26.72 -13.39 -18.56
C SER A 115 28.00 -13.38 -19.42
N THR A 116 28.37 -14.52 -20.01
CA THR A 116 29.56 -14.60 -20.86
C THR A 116 29.18 -14.25 -22.28
N LEU A 117 29.62 -13.09 -22.77
CA LEU A 117 29.49 -12.71 -24.17
C LEU A 117 30.40 -13.62 -25.03
N VAL A 118 29.79 -14.48 -25.85
CA VAL A 118 30.48 -15.45 -26.70
C VAL A 118 30.88 -14.82 -28.03
N THR A 119 29.98 -14.05 -28.63
CA THR A 119 30.21 -13.43 -29.94
C THR A 119 29.28 -12.24 -30.15
N SER A 120 29.67 -11.35 -31.05
CA SER A 120 28.79 -10.34 -31.61
C SER A 120 28.91 -10.24 -33.13
N ALA A 121 27.78 -9.98 -33.78
CA ALA A 121 27.69 -9.80 -35.23
C ALA A 121 26.97 -8.49 -35.55
N LYS A 122 27.51 -7.72 -36.50
CA LYS A 122 26.96 -6.42 -36.90
C LYS A 122 26.20 -6.51 -38.21
N PHE A 123 25.12 -5.75 -38.29
CA PHE A 123 24.38 -5.53 -39.54
C PHE A 123 23.75 -4.13 -39.49
N ASN A 124 23.21 -3.66 -40.60
CA ASN A 124 22.52 -2.37 -40.63
C ASN A 124 21.36 -2.37 -41.63
N PHE A 125 20.45 -1.41 -41.44
CA PHE A 125 19.36 -1.15 -42.37
C PHE A 125 18.96 0.32 -42.33
N ARG A 126 18.38 0.82 -43.42
CA ARG A 126 17.88 2.20 -43.49
C ARG A 126 16.42 2.26 -43.07
N CYS A 127 16.03 3.33 -42.41
CA CYS A 127 14.63 3.70 -42.23
C CYS A 127 14.36 4.99 -43.00
N ARG A 128 13.32 4.98 -43.86
CA ARG A 128 12.83 6.20 -44.49
C ARG A 128 11.77 6.86 -43.60
N ARG A 129 11.75 8.19 -43.60
CA ARG A 129 10.72 8.97 -42.92
C ARG A 129 9.33 8.62 -43.46
N GLY A 130 8.37 8.42 -42.57
CA GLY A 130 6.98 8.16 -42.91
C GLY A 130 6.33 9.43 -43.45
N ILE A 131 5.32 9.30 -44.31
CA ILE A 131 4.51 10.47 -44.72
C ILE A 131 3.66 10.92 -43.54
N LEU A 132 2.97 10.00 -42.87
CA LEU A 132 2.31 10.29 -41.60
C LEU A 132 3.37 10.21 -40.49
N ASN A 133 3.80 11.35 -39.99
CA ASN A 133 4.80 11.51 -38.94
C ASN A 133 4.39 12.65 -37.99
N GLU A 134 5.20 12.91 -36.96
CA GLU A 134 4.94 13.97 -35.97
C GLU A 134 4.74 15.34 -36.60
N ASP A 135 5.55 15.74 -37.59
CA ASP A 135 5.39 17.02 -38.29
C ASP A 135 4.05 17.10 -39.03
N THR A 136 3.64 15.98 -39.63
CA THR A 136 2.39 15.90 -40.40
C THR A 136 1.18 15.94 -39.49
N ILE A 137 1.27 15.33 -38.31
CA ILE A 137 0.25 15.41 -37.27
C ILE A 137 0.22 16.84 -36.69
N ALA A 138 1.37 17.47 -36.47
CA ALA A 138 1.47 18.83 -35.96
C ALA A 138 0.97 19.90 -36.94
N ALA A 139 1.01 19.61 -38.24
CA ALA A 139 0.50 20.49 -39.29
C ALA A 139 -1.05 20.53 -39.36
N VAL A 140 -1.74 19.62 -38.66
CA VAL A 140 -3.21 19.59 -38.61
C VAL A 140 -3.74 20.74 -37.73
N PRO A 141 -4.75 21.54 -38.17
CA PRO A 141 -5.23 22.72 -37.45
C PRO A 141 -5.66 22.49 -36.00
N GLU A 142 -6.10 21.26 -35.67
CA GLU A 142 -6.57 20.85 -34.36
C GLU A 142 -5.42 20.55 -33.38
N TYR A 143 -4.20 20.32 -33.86
CA TYR A 143 -3.06 19.92 -33.03
C TYR A 143 -2.65 20.97 -31.97
N PRO A 144 -2.59 22.28 -32.28
CA PRO A 144 -2.32 23.30 -31.27
C PRO A 144 -3.35 23.34 -30.13
N LEU A 145 -4.63 23.10 -30.44
CA LEU A 145 -5.69 23.04 -29.43
C LEU A 145 -5.48 21.81 -28.53
N LEU A 146 -5.21 20.64 -29.11
CA LEU A 146 -4.91 19.42 -28.35
C LEU A 146 -3.68 19.60 -27.46
N SER A 147 -2.61 20.20 -27.97
CA SER A 147 -1.40 20.50 -27.21
C SER A 147 -1.66 21.46 -26.05
N SER A 148 -2.52 22.47 -26.24
CA SER A 148 -2.91 23.39 -25.16
C SER A 148 -3.72 22.69 -24.08
N LEU A 149 -4.70 21.87 -24.46
CA LEU A 149 -5.50 21.09 -23.51
C LEU A 149 -4.65 20.09 -22.72
N LEU A 150 -3.73 19.40 -23.39
CA LEU A 150 -2.79 18.49 -22.73
C LEU A 150 -1.90 19.24 -21.73
N SER A 151 -1.36 20.40 -22.12
CA SER A 151 -0.56 21.25 -21.23
C SER A 151 -1.36 21.69 -19.99
N GLN A 152 -2.61 22.15 -20.18
CA GLN A 152 -3.50 22.53 -19.07
C GLN A 152 -3.76 21.35 -18.12
N VAL A 153 -4.04 20.15 -18.65
CA VAL A 153 -4.25 18.94 -17.84
C VAL A 153 -2.99 18.57 -17.06
N THR A 154 -1.81 18.60 -17.69
CA THR A 154 -0.54 18.32 -16.99
C THR A 154 -0.26 19.34 -15.89
N GLY A 155 -0.61 20.61 -16.11
CA GLY A 155 -0.56 21.67 -15.11
C GLY A 155 -1.43 21.34 -13.90
N ILE A 156 -2.71 21.03 -14.13
CA ILE A 156 -3.66 20.64 -13.08
C ILE A 156 -3.16 19.44 -12.28
N VAL A 157 -2.62 18.40 -12.94
CA VAL A 157 -2.07 17.23 -12.27
C VAL A 157 -0.90 17.60 -11.36
N SER A 158 -0.01 18.49 -11.82
CA SER A 158 1.13 18.95 -11.03
C SER A 158 0.69 19.81 -9.83
N GLU A 159 -0.28 20.70 -10.01
CA GLU A 159 -0.85 21.52 -8.94
C GLU A 159 -1.56 20.65 -7.89
N LEU A 160 -2.31 19.63 -8.34
CA LEU A 160 -2.97 18.68 -7.45
C LEU A 160 -1.95 17.84 -6.66
N ALA A 161 -0.87 17.39 -7.29
CA ALA A 161 0.20 16.67 -6.60
C ALA A 161 0.86 17.56 -5.53
N ALA A 162 1.14 18.83 -5.85
CA ALA A 162 1.67 19.79 -4.90
C ALA A 162 0.69 20.07 -3.74
N ALA A 163 -0.60 20.24 -4.04
CA ALA A 163 -1.63 20.43 -3.03
C ALA A 163 -1.76 19.21 -2.11
N ASN A 164 -1.70 17.99 -2.67
CA ASN A 164 -1.72 16.75 -1.89
C ASN A 164 -0.52 16.65 -0.95
N GLU A 165 0.69 16.96 -1.42
CA GLU A 165 1.87 16.98 -0.56
C GLU A 165 1.79 18.09 0.50
N ALA A 166 1.22 19.25 0.18
CA ALA A 166 0.96 20.30 1.17
C ALA A 166 -0.04 19.83 2.25
N VAL A 167 -1.12 19.14 1.87
CA VAL A 167 -2.08 18.54 2.80
C VAL A 167 -1.41 17.47 3.67
N ARG A 168 -0.58 16.60 3.08
CA ARG A 168 0.17 15.59 3.83
C ARG A 168 1.17 16.22 4.80
N ALA A 169 1.84 17.29 4.41
CA ALA A 169 2.73 18.04 5.28
C ALA A 169 1.97 18.65 6.46
N VAL A 170 0.78 19.23 6.24
CA VAL A 170 -0.07 19.73 7.33
C VAL A 170 -0.50 18.60 8.27
N LEU A 171 -0.97 17.47 7.72
CA LEU A 171 -1.40 16.30 8.51
C LEU A 171 -0.23 15.62 9.25
N GLY A 172 0.97 15.62 8.67
CA GLY A 172 2.18 15.10 9.30
C GLY A 172 2.79 16.06 10.33
N ALA A 173 2.62 17.37 10.14
CA ALA A 173 3.04 18.41 11.08
C ALA A 173 2.07 18.58 12.25
N THR A 174 0.80 18.19 12.10
CA THR A 174 -0.07 17.96 13.25
C THR A 174 0.43 16.74 14.01
N ASN A 175 1.27 17.00 15.01
CA ASN A 175 1.54 16.02 16.03
C ASN A 175 0.19 15.67 16.68
N LEU A 176 -0.28 14.42 16.56
CA LEU A 176 -1.51 14.00 17.24
C LEU A 176 -1.43 14.28 18.75
N LEU A 177 -0.22 14.35 19.31
CA LEU A 177 0.05 14.74 20.70
C LEU A 177 -0.23 16.22 20.99
N GLU A 178 -0.10 17.15 20.04
CA GLU A 178 -0.46 18.56 20.24
C GLU A 178 -1.99 18.77 20.26
N LEU A 179 -2.75 17.87 19.63
CA LEU A 179 -4.20 17.76 19.83
C LEU A 179 -4.57 17.21 21.23
N PHE A 180 -3.66 16.50 21.89
CA PHE A 180 -3.81 16.06 23.28
C PHE A 180 -3.26 17.07 24.31
N GLU A 181 -2.40 18.01 23.89
CA GLU A 181 -1.91 19.13 24.73
C GLU A 181 -2.88 20.29 24.86
N ILE A 182 -3.99 20.31 24.09
CA ILE A 182 -5.19 21.07 24.48
C ILE A 182 -5.79 20.38 25.70
N ALA A 183 -5.20 20.66 26.87
CA ALA A 183 -5.72 20.49 28.22
C ALA A 183 -6.63 19.27 28.42
N SER A 184 -6.26 18.08 27.96
CA SER A 184 -7.15 16.90 27.91
C SER A 184 -8.47 17.17 27.17
N VAL A 185 -8.91 16.21 26.36
CA VAL A 185 -10.32 16.19 25.92
C VAL A 185 -11.27 16.25 27.14
N SER A 186 -10.82 15.80 28.31
CA SER A 186 -11.54 15.95 29.58
C SER A 186 -11.68 17.40 30.07
N GLY A 187 -10.87 18.37 29.65
CA GLY A 187 -10.98 19.79 30.05
C GLY A 187 -11.96 20.56 29.16
N ILE A 188 -11.98 20.24 27.86
CA ILE A 188 -12.94 20.80 26.89
C ILE A 188 -14.39 20.45 27.28
N PHE A 189 -14.62 19.24 27.85
CA PHE A 189 -15.95 18.81 28.31
C PHE A 189 -16.23 19.07 29.81
N LYS A 190 -15.24 19.47 30.63
CA LYS A 190 -15.44 19.72 32.07
C LYS A 190 -15.39 21.18 32.49
N GLY A 191 -15.58 22.10 31.54
CA GLY A 191 -15.99 23.48 31.83
C GLY A 191 -15.22 24.16 32.97
N ASN A 192 -13.90 24.30 32.85
CA ASN A 192 -13.13 25.13 33.77
C ASN A 192 -13.00 26.58 33.24
N GLY A 193 -14.15 27.24 33.08
CA GLY A 193 -14.26 28.70 33.26
C GLY A 193 -13.53 29.64 32.29
N ALA A 194 -12.90 29.18 31.21
CA ALA A 194 -12.36 30.07 30.17
C ALA A 194 -12.62 29.51 28.77
N GLY A 195 -13.74 29.94 28.16
CA GLY A 195 -13.93 29.88 26.70
C GLY A 195 -14.35 28.54 26.06
N GLY A 196 -14.86 27.57 26.82
CA GLY A 196 -15.45 26.35 26.24
C GLY A 196 -16.91 26.58 25.83
N VAL A 197 -17.28 26.12 24.63
CA VAL A 197 -18.66 26.12 24.14
C VAL A 197 -19.58 25.29 25.04
N SER A 198 -20.18 25.93 26.04
CA SER A 198 -21.34 25.38 26.73
C SER A 198 -22.49 25.29 25.73
N ALA A 199 -22.71 24.12 25.16
CA ALA A 199 -24.04 23.72 24.70
C ALA A 199 -24.92 23.49 25.94
N ALA A 200 -25.25 24.56 26.64
CA ALA A 200 -26.37 24.59 27.57
C ALA A 200 -27.65 24.63 26.73
N VAL A 201 -28.03 23.49 26.16
CA VAL A 201 -29.43 23.26 25.83
C VAL A 201 -30.09 22.85 27.13
N ALA A 202 -30.77 23.81 27.72
CA ALA A 202 -31.65 23.61 28.86
C ALA A 202 -32.80 22.66 28.49
N ASN A 203 -33.17 21.84 29.47
CA ASN A 203 -34.35 20.97 29.57
C ASN A 203 -34.31 19.57 28.94
N GLY A 204 -34.37 18.58 29.85
CA GLY A 204 -35.16 17.37 29.68
C GLY A 204 -34.34 16.11 29.42
N ASP A 205 -34.27 15.24 30.42
CA ASP A 205 -34.07 13.78 30.24
C ASP A 205 -32.65 13.26 29.97
N TYR A 206 -31.61 13.91 30.49
CA TYR A 206 -30.35 13.20 30.75
C TYR A 206 -30.38 12.64 32.17
N TYR A 207 -30.55 11.32 32.29
CA TYR A 207 -30.12 10.58 33.48
C TYR A 207 -28.70 11.06 33.80
N GLU A 208 -28.50 11.63 34.99
CA GLU A 208 -27.14 11.91 35.44
C GLU A 208 -26.33 10.60 35.34
N PRO A 209 -25.18 10.61 34.66
CA PRO A 209 -24.44 9.39 34.40
C PRO A 209 -24.04 8.74 35.74
N PRO A 210 -24.17 7.41 35.87
CA PRO A 210 -23.84 6.72 37.11
C PRO A 210 -22.35 6.85 37.40
N ILE A 211 -21.99 6.88 38.69
CA ILE A 211 -20.58 6.88 39.10
C ILE A 211 -20.05 5.47 38.92
N ARG A 212 -18.98 5.32 38.14
CA ARG A 212 -18.33 4.03 37.88
C ARG A 212 -16.94 4.03 38.49
N ALA A 213 -16.64 3.01 39.30
CA ALA A 213 -15.31 2.74 39.81
C ALA A 213 -14.88 1.32 39.40
N ALA A 214 -13.60 1.17 39.10
CA ALA A 214 -13.01 -0.09 38.65
C ALA A 214 -11.68 -0.33 39.38
N ASN A 215 -11.22 -1.59 39.38
CA ASN A 215 -9.95 -2.01 39.99
C ASN A 215 -9.86 -1.68 41.50
N LEU A 216 -10.97 -1.83 42.22
CA LEU A 216 -11.00 -1.65 43.67
C LEU A 216 -10.70 -2.98 44.35
N SER A 217 -9.77 -2.97 45.29
CA SER A 217 -9.39 -4.13 46.10
C SER A 217 -9.64 -3.84 47.57
N ILE A 218 -10.32 -4.75 48.25
CA ILE A 218 -10.68 -4.63 49.66
C ILE A 218 -9.72 -5.52 50.45
N PRO A 219 -8.79 -4.96 51.25
CA PRO A 219 -7.86 -5.78 52.02
C PRO A 219 -8.61 -6.56 53.12
N SER A 220 -8.10 -7.73 53.49
CA SER A 220 -8.71 -8.58 54.53
C SER A 220 -8.82 -7.90 55.90
N SER A 221 -8.01 -6.87 56.17
CA SER A 221 -8.07 -6.04 57.37
C SER A 221 -9.18 -4.99 57.39
N ALA A 222 -9.86 -4.74 56.26
CA ALA A 222 -10.92 -3.73 56.17
C ALA A 222 -12.28 -4.19 56.72
N TRP A 223 -12.45 -5.49 56.99
CA TRP A 223 -13.72 -6.07 57.43
C TRP A 223 -13.92 -5.90 58.94
N GLN A 224 -15.03 -5.28 59.32
CA GLN A 224 -15.41 -5.02 60.70
C GLN A 224 -16.75 -5.68 61.03
N ALA A 225 -16.98 -6.01 62.30
CA ALA A 225 -18.25 -6.59 62.75
C ALA A 225 -19.42 -5.62 62.51
N ASP A 226 -20.51 -6.13 61.94
CA ASP A 226 -21.71 -5.38 61.64
C ASP A 226 -22.97 -6.26 61.77
N ALA A 227 -24.07 -5.68 62.21
CA ALA A 227 -25.31 -6.42 62.48
C ALA A 227 -26.43 -6.11 61.46
N THR A 228 -26.15 -5.40 60.36
CA THR A 228 -27.16 -4.99 59.38
C THR A 228 -27.79 -6.21 58.69
N TYR A 229 -26.99 -7.23 58.39
CA TYR A 229 -27.46 -8.48 57.78
C TYR A 229 -27.02 -9.68 58.61
N ALA A 230 -27.97 -10.36 59.26
CA ALA A 230 -27.68 -11.48 60.16
C ALA A 230 -26.89 -12.64 59.49
N GLY A 231 -27.03 -12.84 58.17
CA GLY A 231 -26.27 -13.84 57.41
C GLY A 231 -24.87 -13.38 56.97
N PHE A 232 -24.56 -12.08 57.09
CA PHE A 232 -23.29 -11.47 56.67
C PHE A 232 -22.80 -10.48 57.75
N PRO A 233 -22.27 -10.99 58.88
CA PRO A 233 -21.98 -10.19 60.07
C PRO A 233 -20.70 -9.34 59.98
N LEU A 234 -20.10 -9.23 58.80
CA LEU A 234 -18.92 -8.41 58.55
C LEU A 234 -19.22 -7.40 57.45
N ARG A 235 -18.69 -6.18 57.59
CA ARG A 235 -18.82 -5.09 56.62
C ARG A 235 -17.47 -4.44 56.34
N ALA A 236 -17.19 -4.15 55.07
CA ALA A 236 -16.06 -3.34 54.63
C ALA A 236 -16.55 -2.06 53.94
N ALA A 237 -15.81 -0.96 54.12
CA ALA A 237 -16.08 0.33 53.48
C ALA A 237 -15.18 0.52 52.26
N VAL A 238 -15.79 0.76 51.10
CA VAL A 238 -15.11 0.97 49.83
C VAL A 238 -15.27 2.44 49.42
N PRO A 239 -14.23 3.27 49.53
CA PRO A 239 -14.34 4.69 49.24
C PRO A 239 -14.54 4.95 47.74
N VAL A 240 -15.55 5.73 47.40
CA VAL A 240 -15.88 6.13 46.02
C VAL A 240 -16.22 7.62 46.01
N GLY A 241 -15.42 8.42 45.32
CA GLY A 241 -15.60 9.87 45.25
C GLY A 241 -16.96 10.25 44.65
N GLY A 242 -17.69 11.13 45.32
CA GLY A 242 -19.01 11.61 44.87
C GLY A 242 -20.19 10.69 45.20
N ALA A 243 -19.96 9.56 45.88
CA ALA A 243 -21.03 8.68 46.35
C ALA A 243 -21.88 9.37 47.43
N LEU A 244 -23.19 9.21 47.35
CA LEU A 244 -24.16 9.67 48.34
C LEU A 244 -24.91 8.47 48.92
N ALA A 245 -25.34 8.56 50.18
CA ALA A 245 -26.10 7.51 50.86
C ALA A 245 -27.44 7.16 50.17
N SER A 246 -27.99 8.07 49.35
CA SER A 246 -29.21 7.87 48.57
C SER A 246 -29.03 7.13 47.25
N MET A 247 -27.78 6.80 46.86
CA MET A 247 -27.50 6.08 45.62
C MET A 247 -27.71 4.57 45.79
N MET A 248 -28.04 3.90 44.68
CA MET A 248 -28.15 2.45 44.60
C MET A 248 -26.85 1.84 44.06
N PRO A 249 -26.09 1.08 44.87
CA PRO A 249 -24.89 0.41 44.41
C PRO A 249 -25.21 -0.89 43.67
N ASP A 250 -24.50 -1.10 42.57
CA ASP A 250 -24.37 -2.34 41.81
C ASP A 250 -22.91 -2.77 41.85
N VAL A 251 -22.63 -3.85 42.59
CA VAL A 251 -21.27 -4.34 42.87
C VAL A 251 -21.12 -5.74 42.28
N ALA A 252 -20.14 -5.91 41.42
CA ALA A 252 -19.73 -7.21 40.90
C ALA A 252 -18.34 -7.57 41.43
N PHE A 253 -18.25 -8.72 42.11
CA PHE A 253 -16.98 -9.29 42.56
C PHE A 253 -16.27 -10.04 41.44
N ALA A 254 -14.95 -10.19 41.56
CA ALA A 254 -14.19 -11.07 40.69
C ALA A 254 -14.76 -12.51 40.74
N PRO A 255 -14.69 -13.30 39.64
CA PRO A 255 -15.35 -14.60 39.56
C PRO A 255 -15.02 -15.59 40.69
N ALA A 256 -13.77 -15.57 41.18
CA ALA A 256 -13.33 -16.42 42.28
C ALA A 256 -14.02 -16.07 43.61
N ASP A 257 -14.16 -14.77 43.89
CA ASP A 257 -14.80 -14.26 45.10
C ASP A 257 -16.33 -14.39 45.03
N ALA A 258 -16.91 -14.14 43.86
CA ALA A 258 -18.35 -14.27 43.62
C ALA A 258 -18.86 -15.71 43.82
N ALA A 259 -18.07 -16.71 43.42
CA ALA A 259 -18.42 -18.13 43.55
C ALA A 259 -18.25 -18.69 44.97
N SER A 260 -17.60 -17.94 45.88
CA SER A 260 -17.28 -18.42 47.24
C SER A 260 -18.51 -18.59 48.13
N GLY A 261 -19.63 -17.91 47.83
CA GLY A 261 -20.80 -17.81 48.70
C GLY A 261 -20.58 -17.00 49.99
N ASN A 262 -19.37 -16.48 50.21
CA ASN A 262 -19.01 -15.74 51.42
C ASN A 262 -19.45 -14.27 51.36
N LEU A 263 -19.62 -13.71 50.17
CA LEU A 263 -19.95 -12.29 49.98
C LEU A 263 -21.45 -12.10 49.77
N ALA A 264 -22.00 -11.05 50.37
CA ALA A 264 -23.41 -10.75 50.21
C ALA A 264 -23.71 -10.30 48.77
N PRO A 265 -24.86 -10.69 48.19
CA PRO A 265 -25.31 -10.18 46.91
C PRO A 265 -25.84 -8.74 46.99
N VAL A 266 -25.82 -8.12 48.17
CA VAL A 266 -26.31 -6.76 48.42
C VAL A 266 -25.18 -5.86 48.92
N ALA A 267 -25.24 -4.60 48.52
CA ALA A 267 -24.36 -3.54 48.98
C ALA A 267 -25.20 -2.31 49.36
N ALA A 268 -24.65 -1.43 50.19
CA ALA A 268 -25.33 -0.20 50.62
C ALA A 268 -24.43 1.02 50.36
N ALA A 269 -24.97 2.11 49.81
CA ALA A 269 -24.21 3.34 49.65
C ALA A 269 -24.14 4.12 50.98
N TYR A 270 -23.07 4.89 51.15
CA TYR A 270 -22.92 5.90 52.19
C TYR A 270 -22.28 7.15 51.59
N ASP A 271 -22.33 8.26 52.31
CA ASP A 271 -21.68 9.49 51.85
C ASP A 271 -20.16 9.30 51.78
N GLY A 272 -19.64 9.21 50.55
CA GLY A 272 -18.23 8.93 50.26
C GLY A 272 -17.88 7.47 49.92
N GLY A 273 -18.84 6.53 49.83
CA GLY A 273 -18.54 5.20 49.31
C GLY A 273 -19.67 4.17 49.32
N VAL A 274 -19.27 2.89 49.28
CA VAL A 274 -20.15 1.72 49.31
C VAL A 274 -19.71 0.74 50.39
N TYR A 275 -20.68 0.22 51.14
CA TYR A 275 -20.50 -0.89 52.05
C TYR A 275 -20.75 -2.23 51.36
N VAL A 276 -19.83 -3.15 51.59
CA VAL A 276 -19.93 -4.56 51.17
C VAL A 276 -19.95 -5.45 52.40
N TYR A 277 -20.65 -6.58 52.33
CA TYR A 277 -20.87 -7.48 53.47
C TYR A 277 -20.35 -8.90 53.20
N ALA A 278 -19.89 -9.59 54.25
CA ALA A 278 -19.35 -10.95 54.19
C ALA A 278 -19.82 -11.82 55.37
N ALA A 279 -19.94 -13.13 55.13
CA ALA A 279 -20.34 -14.15 56.10
C ALA A 279 -19.21 -14.49 57.08
N SER A 280 -17.97 -14.45 56.59
CA SER A 280 -16.73 -14.67 57.34
C SER A 280 -15.59 -13.83 56.74
N ALA A 281 -14.54 -13.58 57.51
CA ALA A 281 -13.44 -12.72 57.08
C ALA A 281 -12.69 -13.37 55.90
N PRO A 282 -12.60 -12.72 54.72
CA PRO A 282 -11.90 -13.29 53.59
C PRO A 282 -10.41 -13.51 53.90
N PRO A 283 -9.83 -14.66 53.50
CA PRO A 283 -8.43 -14.99 53.79
C PRO A 283 -7.41 -14.17 52.98
N ALA A 284 -7.86 -13.49 51.92
CA ALA A 284 -7.08 -12.61 51.05
C ALA A 284 -7.87 -11.34 50.71
N ALA A 285 -7.24 -10.41 49.99
CA ALA A 285 -7.94 -9.24 49.47
C ALA A 285 -9.03 -9.67 48.46
N VAL A 286 -10.17 -8.98 48.50
CA VAL A 286 -11.32 -9.22 47.62
C VAL A 286 -11.32 -8.17 46.53
N ASP A 287 -11.31 -8.60 45.28
CA ASP A 287 -11.26 -7.69 44.12
C ASP A 287 -12.66 -7.47 43.54
N LEU A 288 -12.98 -6.20 43.23
CA LEU A 288 -14.21 -5.81 42.56
C LEU A 288 -13.98 -5.78 41.04
N ALA A 289 -14.72 -6.59 40.31
CA ALA A 289 -14.75 -6.57 38.85
C ALA A 289 -15.41 -5.28 38.32
N SER A 290 -16.48 -4.81 38.98
CA SER A 290 -17.09 -3.51 38.70
C SER A 290 -17.88 -2.97 39.88
N LEU A 291 -17.89 -1.64 40.04
CA LEU A 291 -18.78 -0.94 40.97
C LEU A 291 -19.45 0.22 40.22
N THR A 292 -20.78 0.20 40.19
CA THR A 292 -21.60 1.27 39.60
C THR A 292 -22.59 1.80 40.63
N LEU A 293 -22.66 3.12 40.78
CA LEU A 293 -23.62 3.80 41.65
C LEU A 293 -24.64 4.54 40.80
N TRP A 294 -25.91 4.17 40.95
CA TRP A 294 -27.03 4.80 40.28
C TRP A 294 -27.69 5.79 41.24
N LYS A 295 -28.01 7.00 40.76
CA LYS A 295 -28.88 7.88 41.54
C LYS A 295 -30.27 7.25 41.61
N ALA A 296 -30.84 7.19 42.81
CA ALA A 296 -32.25 6.82 42.96
C ALA A 296 -33.11 7.83 42.18
N VAL A 297 -34.00 7.31 41.35
CA VAL A 297 -35.06 8.13 40.76
C VAL A 297 -36.06 8.41 41.88
N VAL A 298 -36.15 9.67 42.29
CA VAL A 298 -37.17 10.15 43.25
C VAL A 298 -38.43 10.52 42.47
#